data_AF-A0A7C4SFT3-F1
#
_entry.id   AF-A0A7C4SFT3-F1
#
_cell.length_a   1.000
_cell.length_b   1.000
_cell.length_c   1.000
_cell.angle_alpha   90.00
_cell.angle_beta   90.00
_cell.angle_gamma   90.00
#
_symmetry.space_group_name_H-M   'P 1'
#
loop_
_entity.id
_entity.type
_entity.pdbx_description
1 polymer ?
#
loop_
_entity_poly.entity_id
_entity_poly.type
_entity_poly.pdbx_seq_one_letter_code
_entity_poly.pdbx_strand_id
1 'polypeptide(L)'
;MSALDPFLLAQAVLERYGRSFLQRWGDRSESASPASPFHSDPHVNTRARLADALSAGWAAGPGVWSAPVRLRSIFDRIEPAGSPGRSSFHALRELDPHRETLFPEHPGREGREEEYRALARGLGQALRIVEDLARGHTGARIAGMLGAMARFAWCVPASSEEAFEDISLYDHSRVAAAWAAVLADMPEDLLRSWEAMPRDGSDAPPIALLLKGDLSGIQDFIYRVSGKGTARGLRGRSLYLQLLSEAVALFLLRQLALPLANLLYSSGGHFWILARPTDEGRLAEIQRKIEEHLTAFHGMDLGLVLAAVPLRPADLQPGGLAAPLQRLAEQLRAQKSRRFAGLSPELWADRLLRTQPGTVASGAWTDCSICGQVGRMGYEIHEATQGLRKCRRCLSFEELGRQVLDASAVAWLWLGGDRSPPAHFVTSFSTWVEAIEAFGLRPVLFDSGGRPIGDPSIPSGAQWALVWAVGSRAWDPDIQRQIIRHLKGLPAAFIPRFLLRYAPRVTQEDTEQFRKRYEARGEEMPEVGSIRDFEILEG
;
A
#
# COMPACT_ATOMS: atom_id res chain seq x y z
N MET A 1 2.91 -2.04 -35.08
CA MET A 1 2.51 -0.80 -34.36
C MET A 1 3.17 -0.85 -32.99
N SER A 2 3.81 0.22 -32.51
CA SER A 2 4.50 0.18 -31.21
C SER A 2 3.48 0.10 -30.08
N ALA A 3 3.71 -0.78 -29.11
CA ALA A 3 2.94 -0.82 -27.87
C ALA A 3 2.95 0.56 -27.20
N LEU A 4 1.80 0.97 -26.63
CA LEU A 4 1.74 2.18 -25.82
C LEU A 4 2.41 1.90 -24.47
N ASP A 5 3.04 2.93 -23.89
CA ASP A 5 3.58 2.84 -22.54
C ASP A 5 2.44 2.74 -21.51
N PRO A 6 2.35 1.65 -20.71
CA PRO A 6 1.35 1.50 -19.66
C PRO A 6 1.28 2.67 -18.68
N PHE A 7 2.42 3.30 -18.38
CA PHE A 7 2.48 4.42 -17.46
C PHE A 7 1.87 5.69 -18.06
N LEU A 8 2.17 6.00 -19.32
CA LEU A 8 1.59 7.17 -19.99
C LEU A 8 0.08 7.04 -20.14
N LEU A 9 -0.42 5.85 -20.43
CA LEU A 9 -1.85 5.61 -20.58
C LEU A 9 -2.58 5.71 -19.23
N ALA A 10 -2.02 5.15 -18.15
CA ALA A 10 -2.55 5.33 -16.80
C ALA A 10 -2.56 6.81 -16.37
N GLN A 11 -1.49 7.56 -16.67
CA GLN A 11 -1.42 8.99 -16.42
C GLN A 11 -2.54 9.74 -17.15
N ALA A 12 -2.74 9.47 -18.44
CA ALA A 12 -3.77 10.13 -19.24
C ALA A 12 -5.18 9.90 -18.69
N VAL A 13 -5.49 8.70 -18.20
CA VAL A 13 -6.77 8.39 -17.58
C VAL A 13 -6.98 9.16 -16.28
N LEU A 14 -5.97 9.22 -15.39
CA LEU A 14 -6.05 10.02 -14.17
C LEU A 14 -6.25 11.52 -14.48
N GLU A 15 -5.55 12.03 -15.50
CA GLU A 15 -5.66 13.43 -15.90
C GLU A 15 -7.07 13.74 -16.40
N ARG A 16 -7.68 12.81 -17.15
CA ARG A 16 -9.04 12.97 -17.68
C ARG A 16 -10.07 13.16 -16.57
N TYR A 17 -10.07 12.31 -15.54
CA TYR A 17 -11.02 12.45 -14.42
C TYR A 17 -10.75 13.69 -13.57
N GLY A 18 -9.47 13.95 -13.24
CA GLY A 18 -9.09 15.16 -12.52
C GLY A 18 -9.53 16.43 -13.25
N ARG A 19 -9.26 16.53 -14.56
CA ARG A 19 -9.70 17.67 -15.38
C ARG A 19 -11.23 17.75 -15.48
N SER A 20 -11.93 16.64 -15.68
CA SER A 20 -13.39 16.65 -15.78
C SER A 20 -14.04 17.21 -14.51
N PHE A 21 -13.55 16.80 -13.33
CA PHE A 21 -14.02 17.34 -12.06
C PHE A 21 -13.72 18.84 -11.92
N LEU A 22 -12.49 19.27 -12.25
CA LEU A 22 -12.08 20.68 -12.20
C LEU A 22 -12.81 21.57 -13.21
N GLN A 23 -13.12 21.07 -14.41
CA GLN A 23 -13.89 21.82 -15.41
C GLN A 23 -15.32 22.06 -14.95
N ARG A 24 -15.90 21.11 -14.20
CA ARG A 24 -17.28 21.22 -13.70
C ARG A 24 -17.37 22.07 -12.44
N TRP A 25 -16.45 21.89 -11.50
CA TRP A 25 -16.57 22.43 -10.13
C TRP A 25 -15.41 23.32 -9.69
N GLY A 26 -14.32 23.38 -10.45
CA GLY A 26 -13.16 24.22 -10.15
C GLY A 26 -13.26 25.62 -10.74
N ASP A 27 -12.34 26.50 -10.33
CA ASP A 27 -12.25 27.84 -10.89
C ASP A 27 -11.61 27.81 -12.29
N ARG A 28 -11.81 28.87 -13.10
CA ARG A 28 -11.21 28.97 -14.45
C ARG A 28 -9.69 28.83 -14.45
N SER A 29 -9.02 29.22 -13.35
CA SER A 29 -7.56 29.08 -13.19
C SER A 29 -7.12 27.65 -12.89
N GLU A 30 -8.02 26.79 -12.41
CA GLU A 30 -7.75 25.39 -12.06
C GLU A 30 -8.01 24.45 -13.24
N SER A 31 -8.98 24.80 -14.09
CA SER A 31 -9.28 24.07 -15.33
C SER A 31 -8.28 24.33 -16.48
N ALA A 32 -7.36 25.28 -16.32
CA ALA A 32 -6.43 25.73 -17.36
C ALA A 32 -5.19 24.82 -17.59
N SER A 33 -5.07 23.67 -16.93
CA SER A 33 -3.93 22.77 -17.16
C SER A 33 -3.95 22.23 -18.60
N PRO A 34 -2.86 22.39 -19.38
CA PRO A 34 -2.83 21.99 -20.79
C PRO A 34 -3.16 20.51 -20.93
N ALA A 35 -4.08 20.16 -21.83
CA ALA A 35 -4.41 18.78 -22.13
C ALA A 35 -3.14 18.02 -22.53
N SER A 36 -2.88 16.87 -21.92
CA SER A 36 -1.75 16.05 -22.35
C SER A 36 -1.94 15.69 -23.82
N PRO A 37 -0.90 15.78 -24.68
CA PRO A 37 -1.02 15.61 -26.13
C PRO A 37 -1.67 14.27 -26.53
N PHE A 38 -1.58 13.26 -25.66
CA PHE A 38 -2.19 11.94 -25.82
C PHE A 38 -3.73 11.94 -25.87
N HIS A 39 -4.41 12.99 -25.38
CA HIS A 39 -5.88 13.06 -25.41
C HIS A 39 -6.45 13.16 -26.84
N SER A 40 -5.61 13.53 -27.82
CA SER A 40 -6.00 13.59 -29.23
C SER A 40 -5.75 12.28 -30.00
N ASP A 41 -5.03 11.32 -29.41
CA ASP A 41 -4.70 10.05 -30.05
C ASP A 41 -5.90 9.08 -30.01
N PRO A 42 -6.42 8.62 -31.16
CA PRO A 42 -7.54 7.67 -31.21
C PRO A 42 -7.27 6.34 -30.48
N HIS A 43 -6.02 5.85 -30.49
CA HIS A 43 -5.67 4.58 -29.85
C HIS A 43 -5.65 4.69 -28.33
N VAL A 44 -5.20 5.84 -27.80
CA VAL A 44 -5.26 6.18 -26.37
C VAL A 44 -6.72 6.33 -25.94
N ASN A 45 -7.52 7.05 -26.72
CA ASN A 45 -8.94 7.28 -26.41
C ASN A 45 -9.76 5.98 -26.38
N THR A 46 -9.49 5.06 -27.31
CA THR A 46 -10.17 3.75 -27.35
C THR A 46 -9.88 2.95 -26.09
N ARG A 47 -8.60 2.81 -25.72
CA ARG A 47 -8.19 2.10 -24.49
C ARG A 47 -8.70 2.78 -23.22
N ALA A 48 -8.70 4.12 -23.17
CA ALA A 48 -9.24 4.86 -22.04
C ALA A 48 -10.75 4.66 -21.87
N ARG A 49 -11.53 4.63 -22.97
CA ARG A 49 -12.97 4.33 -22.91
C ARG A 49 -13.23 2.89 -22.45
N LEU A 50 -12.48 1.93 -22.96
CA LEU A 50 -12.63 0.54 -22.53
C LEU A 50 -12.25 0.38 -21.05
N ALA A 51 -11.17 1.03 -20.61
CA ALA A 51 -10.74 1.02 -19.21
C ALA A 51 -11.79 1.62 -18.26
N ASP A 52 -12.44 2.71 -18.67
CA ASP A 52 -13.55 3.33 -17.95
C ASP A 52 -14.76 2.37 -17.82
N ALA A 53 -15.16 1.74 -18.93
CA ALA A 53 -16.22 0.74 -18.92
C ALA A 53 -15.88 -0.47 -18.03
N LEU A 54 -14.65 -0.99 -18.10
CA LEU A 54 -14.20 -2.13 -17.27
C LEU A 54 -14.16 -1.79 -15.78
N SER A 55 -13.77 -0.58 -15.42
CA SER A 55 -13.82 -0.08 -14.03
C SER A 55 -15.26 0.02 -13.52
N ALA A 56 -16.22 0.28 -14.41
CA ALA A 56 -17.65 0.41 -14.13
C ALA A 56 -18.46 -0.89 -14.33
N GLY A 57 -17.82 -2.06 -14.41
CA GLY A 57 -18.53 -3.34 -14.61
C GLY A 57 -19.22 -3.46 -15.97
N TRP A 58 -18.58 -2.93 -17.02
CA TRP A 58 -19.08 -2.78 -18.39
C TRP A 58 -20.24 -1.81 -18.58
N ALA A 59 -20.73 -1.13 -17.54
CA ALA A 59 -21.69 -0.06 -17.75
C ALA A 59 -21.09 1.04 -18.65
N ALA A 60 -21.94 1.87 -19.26
CA ALA A 60 -21.46 3.16 -19.73
C ALA A 60 -20.79 3.82 -18.53
N GLY A 61 -19.53 4.23 -18.68
CA GLY A 61 -18.78 4.80 -17.57
C GLY A 61 -19.54 5.94 -16.92
N PRO A 62 -19.21 6.29 -15.66
CA PRO A 62 -19.97 7.26 -14.89
C PRO A 62 -20.26 8.53 -15.71
N GLY A 63 -21.54 8.84 -15.89
CA GLY A 63 -21.99 10.06 -16.55
C GLY A 63 -21.55 11.31 -15.80
N VAL A 64 -21.64 12.47 -16.46
CA VAL A 64 -21.26 13.78 -15.89
C VAL A 64 -22.08 14.10 -14.65
N TRP A 65 -21.46 14.71 -13.63
CA TRP A 65 -22.16 15.24 -12.45
C TRP A 65 -23.20 16.30 -12.83
N SER A 66 -24.48 15.90 -12.83
CA SER A 66 -25.60 16.82 -13.06
C SER A 66 -25.84 17.71 -11.84
N ALA A 67 -25.67 17.16 -10.63
CA ALA A 67 -25.82 17.84 -9.35
C ALA A 67 -24.82 17.32 -8.29
N PRO A 68 -24.53 18.10 -7.23
CA PRO A 68 -23.73 17.64 -6.09
C PRO A 68 -24.46 16.56 -5.28
N VAL A 69 -23.86 15.38 -5.17
CA VAL A 69 -24.35 14.26 -4.35
C VAL A 69 -23.25 13.73 -3.44
N ARG A 70 -23.61 13.05 -2.36
CA ARG A 70 -22.67 12.42 -1.43
C ARG A 70 -22.43 10.97 -1.79
N LEU A 71 -21.22 10.51 -1.54
CA LEU A 71 -20.88 9.09 -1.66
C LEU A 71 -21.66 8.29 -0.61
N ARG A 72 -22.41 7.29 -1.05
CA ARG A 72 -23.10 6.31 -0.22
C ARG A 72 -22.09 5.33 0.37
N SER A 73 -22.33 4.91 1.61
CA SER A 73 -21.56 3.86 2.26
C SER A 73 -21.70 2.55 1.49
N ILE A 74 -20.58 1.93 1.12
CA ILE A 74 -20.59 0.60 0.49
C ILE A 74 -21.26 -0.46 1.36
N PHE A 75 -21.24 -0.30 2.69
CA PHE A 75 -21.88 -1.22 3.63
C PHE A 75 -23.40 -1.20 3.54
N ASP A 76 -24.00 -0.13 3.00
CA ASP A 76 -25.45 -0.07 2.77
C ASP A 76 -25.91 -0.97 1.62
N ARG A 77 -24.99 -1.42 0.77
CA ARG A 77 -25.27 -2.39 -0.30
C ARG A 77 -25.05 -3.83 0.16
N ILE A 78 -24.48 -4.02 1.34
CA ILE A 78 -24.18 -5.34 1.94
C ILE A 78 -25.24 -5.60 3.01
N GLU A 79 -26.46 -5.94 2.60
CA GLU A 79 -27.55 -6.25 3.52
C GLU A 79 -27.59 -7.76 3.86
N PRO A 80 -27.55 -8.14 5.16
CA PRO A 80 -28.05 -9.45 5.58
C PRO A 80 -29.55 -9.50 5.32
N ALA A 81 -30.05 -10.62 4.77
CA ALA A 81 -31.47 -10.80 4.47
C ALA A 81 -32.36 -10.43 5.68
N GLY A 82 -33.28 -9.47 5.49
CA GLY A 82 -34.30 -9.08 6.48
C GLY A 82 -34.00 -7.83 7.32
N SER A 83 -32.93 -7.07 7.04
CA SER A 83 -32.65 -5.80 7.74
C SER A 83 -33.29 -4.60 7.00
N PRO A 84 -33.84 -3.60 7.71
CA PRO A 84 -34.31 -2.37 7.07
C PRO A 84 -33.10 -1.64 6.46
N GLY A 85 -33.21 -1.28 5.18
CA GLY A 85 -32.10 -0.67 4.46
C GLY A 85 -31.65 0.63 5.09
N ARG A 86 -30.34 0.73 5.33
CA ARG A 86 -29.70 1.96 5.81
C ARG A 86 -29.20 2.75 4.61
N SER A 87 -29.24 4.08 4.72
CA SER A 87 -28.68 4.99 3.73
C SER A 87 -27.84 6.01 4.48
N SER A 88 -26.55 5.71 4.57
CA SER A 88 -25.51 6.44 5.25
C SER A 88 -24.57 7.01 4.20
N PHE A 89 -24.32 8.32 4.26
CA PHE A 89 -23.49 9.02 3.29
C PHE A 89 -22.23 9.61 3.94
N HIS A 90 -21.16 9.72 3.16
CA HIS A 90 -19.91 10.35 3.59
C HIS A 90 -19.98 11.88 3.53
N ALA A 91 -19.23 12.52 4.42
CA ALA A 91 -19.05 13.97 4.43
C ALA A 91 -18.24 14.41 3.19
N LEU A 92 -18.64 15.51 2.54
CA LEU A 92 -17.91 16.08 1.41
C LEU A 92 -16.78 16.97 1.93
N ARG A 93 -15.71 16.34 2.41
CA ARG A 93 -14.56 16.99 3.02
C ARG A 93 -13.26 16.31 2.60
N GLU A 94 -12.18 17.07 2.71
CA GLU A 94 -10.83 16.57 2.51
C GLU A 94 -10.55 15.37 3.42
N LEU A 95 -9.85 14.36 2.91
CA LEU A 95 -9.49 13.16 3.65
C LEU A 95 -8.61 13.51 4.86
N ASP A 96 -9.11 13.16 6.04
CA ASP A 96 -8.42 13.35 7.31
C ASP A 96 -8.77 12.19 8.25
N PRO A 97 -7.84 11.69 9.09
CA PRO A 97 -8.06 10.53 9.95
C PRO A 97 -8.97 10.80 11.17
N HIS A 98 -9.68 11.94 11.24
CA HIS A 98 -10.69 12.20 12.25
C HIS A 98 -12.01 11.45 11.97
N ARG A 99 -12.66 11.01 13.05
CA ARG A 99 -13.91 10.23 13.00
C ARG A 99 -15.02 10.93 12.19
N GLU A 100 -15.19 12.23 12.40
CA GLU A 100 -16.20 13.07 11.72
C GLU A 100 -16.02 13.13 10.20
N THR A 101 -14.81 12.83 9.71
CA THR A 101 -14.49 12.80 8.29
C THR A 101 -14.72 11.40 7.72
N LEU A 102 -14.21 10.36 8.39
CA LEU A 102 -14.15 9.00 7.82
C LEU A 102 -15.49 8.26 7.83
N PHE A 103 -16.29 8.43 8.88
CA PHE A 103 -17.48 7.59 9.07
C PHE A 103 -18.70 8.20 8.36
N PRO A 104 -19.50 7.36 7.64
CA PRO A 104 -20.66 7.83 6.90
C PRO A 104 -21.84 8.07 7.86
N GLU A 105 -21.80 9.21 8.55
CA GLU A 105 -22.83 9.62 9.52
C GLU A 105 -23.86 10.59 8.92
N HIS A 106 -23.72 11.00 7.64
CA HIS A 106 -24.69 11.91 7.02
C HIS A 106 -25.96 11.19 6.56
N PRO A 107 -27.16 11.71 6.91
CA PRO A 107 -28.43 11.07 6.55
C PRO A 107 -28.94 11.42 5.14
N GLY A 108 -28.36 12.44 4.48
CA GLY A 108 -28.87 12.97 3.22
C GLY A 108 -27.96 12.69 2.02
N ARG A 109 -28.55 12.25 0.90
CA ARG A 109 -27.87 12.05 -0.38
C ARG A 109 -27.33 13.35 -0.98
N GLU A 110 -28.02 14.45 -0.76
CA GLU A 110 -27.71 15.74 -1.40
C GLU A 110 -26.43 16.37 -0.81
N GLY A 111 -25.54 16.79 -1.72
CA GLY A 111 -24.38 17.61 -1.40
C GLY A 111 -24.67 19.09 -1.66
N ARG A 112 -23.80 19.97 -1.16
CA ARG A 112 -23.83 21.39 -1.52
C ARG A 112 -22.78 21.71 -2.58
N GLU A 113 -23.10 22.65 -3.46
CA GLU A 113 -22.17 23.08 -4.51
C GLU A 113 -20.90 23.70 -3.92
N GLU A 114 -21.00 24.41 -2.79
CA GLU A 114 -19.83 25.00 -2.12
C GLU A 114 -18.84 23.95 -1.63
N GLU A 115 -19.33 22.79 -1.17
CA GLU A 115 -18.49 21.66 -0.73
C GLU A 115 -17.70 21.08 -1.92
N TYR A 116 -18.36 20.86 -3.06
CA TYR A 116 -17.72 20.42 -4.30
C TYR A 116 -16.68 21.42 -4.81
N ARG A 117 -17.02 22.71 -4.80
CA ARG A 117 -16.08 23.78 -5.19
C ARG A 117 -14.87 23.82 -4.25
N ALA A 118 -15.04 23.59 -2.96
CA ALA A 118 -13.93 23.53 -2.01
C ALA A 118 -12.99 22.35 -2.30
N LEU A 119 -13.54 21.16 -2.55
CA LEU A 119 -12.78 19.97 -2.95
C LEU A 119 -12.07 20.17 -4.29
N ALA A 120 -12.74 20.76 -5.28
CA ALA A 120 -12.16 21.07 -6.57
C ALA A 120 -10.99 22.04 -6.45
N ARG A 121 -11.13 23.10 -5.64
CA ARG A 121 -10.01 24.02 -5.37
C ARG A 121 -8.81 23.33 -4.73
N GLY A 122 -9.06 22.49 -3.73
CA GLY A 122 -8.01 21.70 -3.08
C GLY A 122 -7.30 20.75 -4.06
N LEU A 123 -8.07 20.04 -4.89
CA LEU A 123 -7.54 19.16 -5.93
C LEU A 123 -6.71 19.93 -6.96
N GLY A 124 -7.21 21.06 -7.46
CA GLY A 124 -6.52 21.90 -8.44
C GLY A 124 -5.19 22.41 -7.93
N GLN A 125 -5.13 22.86 -6.67
CA GLN A 125 -3.88 23.26 -6.03
C GLN A 125 -2.92 22.07 -5.87
N ALA A 126 -3.41 20.93 -5.40
CA ALA A 126 -2.60 19.74 -5.21
C ALA A 126 -2.01 19.21 -6.53
N LEU A 127 -2.77 19.21 -7.62
CA LEU A 127 -2.28 18.75 -8.92
C LEU A 127 -1.16 19.65 -9.50
N ARG A 128 -1.18 20.96 -9.23
CA ARG A 128 -0.06 21.85 -9.59
C ARG A 128 1.21 21.48 -8.82
N ILE A 129 1.09 21.25 -7.51
CA ILE A 129 2.20 20.80 -6.66
C ILE A 129 2.74 19.46 -7.15
N VAL A 130 1.86 18.54 -7.56
CA VAL A 130 2.27 17.24 -8.13
C VAL A 130 3.13 17.43 -9.38
N GLU A 131 2.76 18.33 -10.29
CA GLU A 131 3.54 18.59 -11.50
C GLU A 131 4.96 19.10 -11.17
N ASP A 132 5.05 20.04 -10.23
CA ASP A 132 6.33 20.61 -9.78
C ASP A 132 7.22 19.56 -9.08
N LEU A 133 6.63 18.72 -8.22
CA LEU A 133 7.35 17.70 -7.46
C LEU A 133 7.73 16.49 -8.31
N ALA A 134 6.92 16.15 -9.32
CA ALA A 134 7.19 15.03 -10.21
C ALA A 134 8.40 15.29 -11.11
N ARG A 135 8.74 16.56 -11.42
CA ARG A 135 9.91 16.95 -12.22
C ARG A 135 10.03 16.14 -13.53
N GLY A 136 8.90 15.89 -14.19
CA GLY A 136 8.83 15.09 -15.42
C GLY A 136 8.85 13.56 -15.24
N HIS A 137 9.08 13.05 -14.02
CA HIS A 137 9.09 11.61 -13.76
C HIS A 137 7.66 11.03 -13.72
N THR A 138 7.32 10.20 -14.71
CA THR A 138 5.97 9.62 -14.88
C THR A 138 5.45 8.87 -13.65
N GLY A 139 6.27 8.02 -13.03
CA GLY A 139 5.88 7.28 -11.82
C GLY A 139 5.51 8.19 -10.64
N ALA A 140 6.33 9.20 -10.34
CA ALA A 140 6.04 10.23 -9.36
C ALA A 140 4.78 11.04 -9.71
N ARG A 141 4.56 11.39 -10.98
CA ARG A 141 3.35 12.08 -11.41
C ARG A 141 2.09 11.25 -11.15
N ILE A 142 2.06 9.98 -11.59
CA ILE A 142 0.95 9.05 -11.33
C ILE A 142 0.71 8.91 -9.83
N ALA A 143 1.75 8.65 -9.05
CA ALA A 143 1.65 8.52 -7.60
C ALA A 143 1.12 9.79 -6.93
N GLY A 144 1.59 10.96 -7.36
CA GLY A 144 1.15 12.25 -6.83
C GLY A 144 -0.31 12.54 -7.17
N MET A 145 -0.74 12.22 -8.40
CA MET A 145 -2.15 12.33 -8.80
C MET A 145 -3.04 11.40 -7.99
N LEU A 146 -2.64 10.14 -7.81
CA LEU A 146 -3.35 9.21 -6.92
C LEU A 146 -3.45 9.77 -5.50
N GLY A 147 -2.39 10.37 -4.97
CA GLY A 147 -2.41 11.00 -3.65
C GLY A 147 -3.33 12.21 -3.55
N ALA A 148 -3.31 13.09 -4.56
CA ALA A 148 -4.19 14.26 -4.64
C ALA A 148 -5.67 13.83 -4.75
N MET A 149 -5.97 12.86 -5.61
CA MET A 149 -7.31 12.32 -5.76
C MET A 149 -7.77 11.57 -4.50
N ALA A 150 -6.91 10.78 -3.85
CA ALA A 150 -7.22 10.16 -2.58
C ALA A 150 -7.57 11.19 -1.49
N ARG A 151 -6.99 12.39 -1.55
CA ARG A 151 -7.23 13.44 -0.57
C ARG A 151 -8.53 14.22 -0.82
N PHE A 152 -8.86 14.51 -2.08
CA PHE A 152 -9.98 15.41 -2.42
C PHE A 152 -11.16 14.74 -3.13
N ALA A 153 -11.01 13.52 -3.63
CA ALA A 153 -12.02 12.80 -4.43
C ALA A 153 -12.44 11.46 -3.80
N TRP A 154 -12.04 11.17 -2.56
CA TRP A 154 -12.39 9.93 -1.86
C TRP A 154 -13.86 9.85 -1.43
N CYS A 155 -14.49 11.00 -1.16
CA CYS A 155 -15.89 11.13 -0.72
C CYS A 155 -16.81 11.69 -1.81
N VAL A 156 -16.27 11.94 -3.00
CA VAL A 156 -17.02 12.35 -4.19
C VAL A 156 -17.39 11.07 -4.94
N PRO A 157 -18.67 10.79 -5.21
CA PRO A 157 -19.04 9.63 -6.03
C PRO A 157 -18.60 9.82 -7.48
N ALA A 158 -18.31 8.71 -8.16
CA ALA A 158 -17.82 8.71 -9.54
C ALA A 158 -18.84 9.33 -10.51
N SER A 159 -20.13 9.20 -10.24
CA SER A 159 -21.24 9.88 -10.93
C SER A 159 -22.32 10.34 -9.96
N SER A 160 -23.24 11.17 -10.46
CA SER A 160 -24.52 11.49 -9.79
C SER A 160 -25.61 10.43 -10.01
N GLU A 161 -25.33 9.38 -10.77
CA GLU A 161 -26.23 8.25 -11.00
C GLU A 161 -26.22 7.25 -9.85
N GLU A 162 -27.39 6.77 -9.43
CA GLU A 162 -27.55 5.87 -8.28
C GLU A 162 -26.73 4.59 -8.36
N ALA A 163 -26.48 4.09 -9.59
CA ALA A 163 -25.68 2.90 -9.84
C ALA A 163 -24.19 3.05 -9.46
N PHE A 164 -23.69 4.28 -9.34
CA PHE A 164 -22.28 4.59 -9.05
C PHE A 164 -22.08 5.43 -7.79
N GLU A 165 -23.13 5.61 -7.00
CA GLU A 165 -23.12 6.45 -5.79
C GLU A 165 -22.32 5.87 -4.63
N ASP A 166 -21.93 4.60 -4.69
CA ASP A 166 -21.11 3.88 -3.71
C ASP A 166 -19.66 3.67 -4.17
N ILE A 167 -19.30 4.20 -5.35
CA ILE A 167 -17.94 4.16 -5.90
C ILE A 167 -17.37 5.56 -5.88
N SER A 168 -16.26 5.76 -5.16
CA SER A 168 -15.60 7.06 -5.13
C SER A 168 -14.97 7.39 -6.48
N LEU A 169 -14.93 8.68 -6.83
CA LEU A 169 -14.22 9.20 -7.99
C LEU A 169 -12.73 8.81 -7.92
N TYR A 170 -12.13 8.80 -6.73
CA TYR A 170 -10.78 8.31 -6.52
C TYR A 170 -10.61 6.83 -6.91
N ASP A 171 -11.45 5.93 -6.36
CA ASP A 171 -11.33 4.49 -6.61
C ASP A 171 -11.62 4.16 -8.08
N HIS A 172 -12.65 4.78 -8.68
CA HIS A 172 -12.95 4.63 -10.10
C HIS A 172 -11.77 5.07 -10.97
N SER A 173 -11.23 6.27 -10.71
CA SER A 173 -10.10 6.80 -11.49
C SER A 173 -8.84 5.94 -11.36
N ARG A 174 -8.56 5.43 -10.15
CA ARG A 174 -7.44 4.53 -9.89
C ARG A 174 -7.60 3.21 -10.62
N VAL A 175 -8.75 2.56 -10.53
CA VAL A 175 -9.01 1.27 -11.16
C VAL A 175 -9.09 1.40 -12.69
N ALA A 176 -9.69 2.46 -13.21
CA ALA A 176 -9.64 2.78 -14.63
C ALA A 176 -8.19 2.98 -15.12
N ALA A 177 -7.34 3.68 -14.36
CA ALA A 177 -5.93 3.82 -14.72
C ALA A 177 -5.17 2.48 -14.71
N ALA A 178 -5.50 1.57 -13.78
CA ALA A 178 -4.96 0.22 -13.74
C ALA A 178 -5.36 -0.61 -14.98
N TRP A 179 -6.64 -0.54 -15.37
CA TRP A 179 -7.13 -1.16 -16.60
C TRP A 179 -6.44 -0.58 -17.83
N ALA A 180 -6.29 0.74 -17.88
CA ALA A 180 -5.64 1.41 -18.99
C ALA A 180 -4.20 0.89 -19.18
N ALA A 181 -3.44 0.72 -18.08
CA ALA A 181 -2.11 0.11 -18.12
C ALA A 181 -2.13 -1.34 -18.64
N VAL A 182 -3.12 -2.14 -18.26
CA VAL A 182 -3.28 -3.53 -18.75
C VAL A 182 -3.64 -3.58 -20.24
N LEU A 183 -4.38 -2.59 -20.74
CA LEU A 183 -4.79 -2.54 -22.15
C LEU A 183 -3.73 -1.93 -23.08
N ALA A 184 -2.64 -1.39 -22.54
CA ALA A 184 -1.67 -0.59 -23.28
C ALA A 184 -0.99 -1.34 -24.45
N ASP A 185 -0.67 -2.62 -24.25
CA ASP A 185 -0.01 -3.49 -25.22
C ASP A 185 -0.98 -4.48 -25.91
N MET A 186 -2.28 -4.38 -25.63
CA MET A 186 -3.28 -5.25 -26.22
C MET A 186 -3.44 -5.00 -27.74
N PRO A 187 -3.56 -6.06 -28.55
CA PRO A 187 -3.82 -5.93 -29.99
C PRO A 187 -5.15 -5.21 -30.27
N GLU A 188 -5.16 -4.32 -31.26
CA GLU A 188 -6.34 -3.51 -31.58
C GLU A 188 -7.56 -4.36 -31.99
N ASP A 189 -7.34 -5.47 -32.71
CA ASP A 189 -8.41 -6.39 -33.08
C ASP A 189 -9.06 -7.07 -31.87
N LEU A 190 -8.26 -7.34 -30.83
CA LEU A 190 -8.75 -7.90 -29.57
C LEU A 190 -9.59 -6.87 -28.82
N LEU A 191 -9.13 -5.61 -28.75
CA LEU A 191 -9.88 -4.51 -28.15
C LEU A 191 -11.23 -4.32 -28.84
N ARG A 192 -11.25 -4.28 -30.18
CA ARG A 192 -12.49 -4.19 -30.96
C ARG A 192 -13.40 -5.39 -30.73
N SER A 193 -12.82 -6.59 -30.60
CA SER A 193 -13.61 -7.79 -30.32
C SER A 193 -14.32 -7.67 -28.98
N TRP A 194 -13.66 -7.14 -27.95
CA TRP A 194 -14.26 -6.91 -26.63
C TRP A 194 -15.30 -5.80 -26.63
N GLU A 195 -15.08 -4.71 -27.37
CA GLU A 195 -16.08 -3.65 -27.55
C GLU A 195 -17.36 -4.17 -28.24
N ALA A 196 -17.22 -5.11 -29.17
CA ALA A 196 -18.32 -5.70 -29.92
C ALA A 196 -18.95 -6.94 -29.27
N MET A 197 -18.36 -7.47 -28.19
CA MET A 197 -18.75 -8.78 -27.64
C MET A 197 -20.03 -8.72 -26.80
N PRO A 198 -20.93 -9.72 -26.92
CA PRO A 198 -21.93 -10.00 -25.90
C PRO A 198 -21.25 -10.28 -24.55
N ARG A 199 -21.76 -9.66 -23.50
CA ARG A 199 -21.11 -9.57 -22.18
C ARG A 199 -21.17 -10.86 -21.35
N ASP A 200 -21.79 -11.90 -21.88
CA ASP A 200 -22.05 -13.21 -21.27
C ASP A 200 -21.11 -14.33 -21.78
N GLY A 201 -20.20 -14.03 -22.72
CA GLY A 201 -19.31 -15.03 -23.31
C GLY A 201 -18.25 -15.60 -22.35
N SER A 202 -18.42 -16.85 -21.88
CA SER A 202 -17.44 -17.56 -21.03
C SER A 202 -16.17 -17.99 -21.76
N ASP A 203 -16.23 -18.13 -23.09
CA ASP A 203 -15.15 -18.64 -23.95
C ASP A 203 -14.25 -17.51 -24.51
N ALA A 204 -14.54 -16.26 -24.14
CA ALA A 204 -13.75 -15.12 -24.54
C ALA A 204 -12.32 -15.17 -23.96
N PRO A 205 -11.32 -14.66 -24.71
CA PRO A 205 -9.95 -14.56 -24.20
C PRO A 205 -9.89 -13.70 -22.93
N PRO A 206 -9.01 -14.03 -21.97
CA PRO A 206 -8.81 -13.22 -20.77
C PRO A 206 -8.43 -11.78 -21.10
N ILE A 207 -9.00 -10.82 -20.36
CA ILE A 207 -8.68 -9.39 -20.48
C ILE A 207 -7.53 -9.04 -19.54
N ALA A 208 -7.50 -9.67 -18.36
CA ALA A 208 -6.51 -9.42 -17.32
C ALA A 208 -6.18 -10.68 -16.52
N LEU A 209 -5.16 -10.57 -15.68
CA LEU A 209 -4.93 -11.45 -14.54
C LEU A 209 -5.24 -10.71 -13.25
N LEU A 210 -5.97 -11.38 -12.36
CA LEU A 210 -6.08 -10.97 -10.97
C LEU A 210 -5.08 -11.75 -10.14
N LEU A 211 -4.08 -11.05 -9.62
CA LEU A 211 -3.04 -11.62 -8.78
C LEU A 211 -3.35 -11.34 -7.33
N LYS A 212 -3.10 -12.33 -6.47
CA LYS A 212 -3.09 -12.15 -5.03
C LYS A 212 -1.81 -12.72 -4.45
N GLY A 213 -1.09 -11.88 -3.72
CA GLY A 213 0.06 -12.26 -2.92
C GLY A 213 -0.31 -12.37 -1.44
N ASP A 214 0.33 -13.28 -0.74
CA ASP A 214 0.14 -13.58 0.68
C ASP A 214 1.50 -13.85 1.33
N LEU A 215 1.95 -12.94 2.18
CA LEU A 215 3.10 -13.16 3.05
C LEU A 215 2.71 -14.14 4.16
N SER A 216 3.09 -15.39 3.96
CA SER A 216 2.80 -16.48 4.86
C SER A 216 3.79 -16.53 6.04
N GLY A 217 3.32 -16.96 7.21
CA GLY A 217 4.13 -17.08 8.43
C GLY A 217 4.15 -15.83 9.32
N ILE A 218 3.33 -14.81 9.03
CA ILE A 218 3.25 -13.56 9.79
C ILE A 218 3.01 -13.80 11.29
N GLN A 219 2.06 -14.66 11.66
CA GLN A 219 1.73 -14.90 13.07
C GLN A 219 2.92 -15.48 13.84
N ASP A 220 3.55 -16.52 13.30
CA ASP A 220 4.76 -17.11 13.88
C ASP A 220 5.87 -16.06 14.02
N PHE A 221 6.11 -15.26 12.97
CA PHE A 221 7.15 -14.24 12.99
C PHE A 221 6.94 -13.16 14.08
N ILE A 222 5.69 -12.75 14.32
CA ILE A 222 5.37 -11.76 15.35
C ILE A 222 5.51 -12.35 16.76
N TYR A 223 4.94 -13.53 16.98
CA TYR A 223 4.69 -14.07 18.32
C TYR A 223 5.70 -15.11 18.81
N ARG A 224 6.54 -15.67 17.94
CA ARG A 224 7.61 -16.61 18.32
C ARG A 224 8.83 -15.86 18.89
N VAL A 225 8.60 -15.09 19.95
CA VAL A 225 9.64 -14.37 20.70
C VAL A 225 9.66 -14.85 22.15
N SER A 226 10.79 -15.38 22.60
CA SER A 226 10.96 -15.87 23.97
C SER A 226 11.22 -14.71 24.93
N GLY A 227 10.40 -14.56 25.98
CA GLY A 227 10.69 -13.78 27.20
C GLY A 227 10.87 -12.25 27.06
N LYS A 228 10.16 -11.48 27.90
CA LYS A 228 10.37 -10.02 28.13
C LYS A 228 10.63 -9.17 26.87
N GLY A 229 10.01 -9.52 25.75
CA GLY A 229 10.02 -8.70 24.54
C GLY A 229 9.22 -7.43 24.81
N THR A 230 9.89 -6.30 24.95
CA THR A 230 9.23 -5.00 25.22
C THR A 230 8.17 -4.71 24.15
N ALA A 231 7.07 -4.04 24.51
CA ALA A 231 6.01 -3.61 23.58
C ALA A 231 6.56 -2.91 22.31
N ARG A 232 7.74 -2.27 22.44
CA ARG A 232 8.50 -1.66 21.34
C ARG A 232 8.90 -2.68 20.26
N GLY A 233 9.41 -3.85 20.64
CA GLY A 233 9.83 -4.88 19.70
C GLY A 233 8.67 -5.51 18.93
N LEU A 234 7.52 -5.70 19.57
CA LEU A 234 6.30 -6.16 18.90
C LEU A 234 5.79 -5.12 17.90
N ARG A 235 5.66 -3.85 18.32
CA ARG A 235 5.26 -2.75 17.43
C ARG A 235 6.18 -2.62 16.22
N GLY A 236 7.49 -2.72 16.43
CA GLY A 236 8.48 -2.69 15.36
C GLY A 236 8.32 -3.82 14.36
N ARG A 237 8.09 -5.05 14.81
CA ARG A 237 7.83 -6.21 13.93
C ARG A 237 6.54 -6.06 13.14
N SER A 238 5.45 -5.64 13.77
CA SER A 238 4.17 -5.42 13.08
C SER A 238 4.27 -4.35 12.00
N LEU A 239 4.91 -3.22 12.31
CA LEU A 239 5.17 -2.18 11.32
C LEU A 239 6.08 -2.70 10.20
N TYR A 240 7.17 -3.39 10.56
CA TYR A 240 8.08 -3.98 9.57
C TYR A 240 7.34 -4.88 8.59
N LEU A 241 6.42 -5.74 9.05
CA LEU A 241 5.64 -6.59 8.16
C LEU A 241 4.73 -5.79 7.21
N GLN A 242 4.13 -4.69 7.68
CA GLN A 242 3.37 -3.80 6.80
C GLN A 242 4.28 -3.18 5.73
N LEU A 243 5.46 -2.69 6.12
CA LEU A 243 6.44 -2.14 5.20
C LEU A 243 6.97 -3.20 4.22
N LEU A 244 7.28 -4.40 4.70
CA LEU A 244 7.75 -5.52 3.89
C LEU A 244 6.69 -5.97 2.88
N SER A 245 5.42 -6.05 3.29
CA SER A 245 4.30 -6.39 2.40
C SER A 245 4.21 -5.41 1.23
N GLU A 246 4.31 -4.12 1.51
CA GLU A 246 4.32 -3.11 0.46
C GLU A 246 5.58 -3.20 -0.40
N ALA A 247 6.75 -3.36 0.20
CA ALA A 247 8.01 -3.47 -0.54
C ALA A 247 7.98 -4.62 -1.56
N VAL A 248 7.43 -5.77 -1.15
CA VAL A 248 7.22 -6.94 -2.02
C VAL A 248 6.21 -6.62 -3.13
N ALA A 249 5.09 -5.98 -2.82
CA ALA A 249 4.09 -5.59 -3.81
C ALA A 249 4.65 -4.59 -4.85
N LEU A 250 5.40 -3.57 -4.40
CA LEU A 250 6.07 -2.58 -5.25
C LEU A 250 7.20 -3.19 -6.08
N PHE A 251 7.90 -4.19 -5.54
CA PHE A 251 8.88 -4.98 -6.29
C PHE A 251 8.19 -5.78 -7.40
N LEU A 252 7.08 -6.46 -7.11
CA LEU A 252 6.31 -7.21 -8.11
C LEU A 252 5.78 -6.29 -9.22
N LEU A 253 5.19 -5.13 -8.88
CA LEU A 253 4.76 -4.13 -9.87
C LEU A 253 5.91 -3.68 -10.78
N ARG A 254 7.12 -3.46 -10.22
CA ARG A 254 8.32 -3.14 -10.99
C ARG A 254 8.69 -4.21 -11.98
N GLN A 255 8.76 -5.45 -11.52
CA GLN A 255 9.13 -6.57 -12.37
C GLN A 255 8.12 -6.72 -13.49
N LEU A 256 6.84 -6.46 -13.23
CA LEU A 256 5.79 -6.42 -14.24
C LEU A 256 5.73 -5.10 -15.04
N ALA A 257 6.54 -4.08 -14.74
CA ALA A 257 6.46 -2.76 -15.39
C ALA A 257 5.03 -2.18 -15.40
N LEU A 258 4.34 -2.26 -14.27
CA LEU A 258 2.99 -1.73 -14.07
C LEU A 258 3.03 -0.50 -13.15
N PRO A 259 2.18 0.52 -13.38
CA PRO A 259 2.12 1.69 -12.53
C PRO A 259 1.50 1.39 -11.17
N LEU A 260 1.69 2.30 -10.21
CA LEU A 260 1.18 2.16 -8.83
C LEU A 260 -0.34 1.93 -8.77
N ALA A 261 -1.09 2.44 -9.75
CA ALA A 261 -2.53 2.24 -9.86
C ALA A 261 -2.94 0.75 -9.91
N ASN A 262 -2.07 -0.12 -10.43
CA ASN A 262 -2.33 -1.55 -10.56
C ASN A 262 -2.26 -2.32 -9.23
N LEU A 263 -1.76 -1.71 -8.15
CA LEU A 263 -1.87 -2.24 -6.80
C LEU A 263 -3.26 -1.88 -6.23
N LEU A 264 -4.21 -2.81 -6.37
CA LEU A 264 -5.61 -2.60 -5.97
C LEU A 264 -5.78 -2.58 -4.44
N TYR A 265 -5.00 -3.40 -3.74
CA TYR A 265 -5.07 -3.55 -2.29
C TYR A 265 -3.70 -3.98 -1.75
N SER A 266 -3.34 -3.50 -0.56
CA SER A 266 -2.17 -3.94 0.20
C SER A 266 -2.42 -3.69 1.69
N SER A 267 -2.63 -4.77 2.44
CA SER A 267 -2.80 -4.73 3.91
C SER A 267 -2.72 -6.13 4.52
N GLY A 268 -2.30 -6.22 5.78
CA GLY A 268 -2.32 -7.46 6.56
C GLY A 268 -1.48 -8.61 5.98
N GLY A 269 -0.44 -8.32 5.19
CA GLY A 269 0.33 -9.35 4.49
C GLY A 269 -0.26 -9.79 3.15
N HIS A 270 -1.40 -9.24 2.74
CA HIS A 270 -2.04 -9.55 1.48
C HIS A 270 -2.00 -8.35 0.54
N PHE A 271 -1.75 -8.62 -0.74
CA PHE A 271 -1.87 -7.60 -1.78
C PHE A 271 -2.54 -8.17 -3.03
N TRP A 272 -3.21 -7.29 -3.77
CA TRP A 272 -3.91 -7.62 -5.01
C TRP A 272 -3.39 -6.74 -6.12
N ILE A 273 -3.07 -7.35 -7.26
CA ILE A 273 -2.56 -6.66 -8.44
C ILE A 273 -3.42 -7.04 -9.64
N LEU A 274 -3.80 -6.04 -10.42
CA LEU A 274 -4.37 -6.24 -11.75
C LEU A 274 -3.23 -6.19 -12.77
N ALA A 275 -2.99 -7.30 -13.49
CA ALA A 275 -1.91 -7.40 -14.47
C ALA A 275 -2.40 -7.88 -15.83
N ARG A 276 -1.50 -7.94 -16.81
CA ARG A 276 -1.81 -8.41 -18.15
C ARG A 276 -1.83 -9.94 -18.20
N PRO A 277 -2.65 -10.56 -19.06
CA PRO A 277 -2.60 -12.00 -19.36
C PRO A 277 -1.19 -12.51 -19.67
N THR A 278 -0.39 -11.71 -20.37
CA THR A 278 1.00 -12.04 -20.75
C THR A 278 1.97 -12.08 -19.57
N ASP A 279 1.63 -11.46 -18.43
CA ASP A 279 2.48 -11.45 -17.25
C ASP A 279 2.53 -12.81 -16.53
N GLU A 280 1.58 -13.73 -16.80
CA GLU A 280 1.49 -15.04 -16.15
C GLU A 280 2.80 -15.84 -16.27
N GLY A 281 3.42 -15.82 -17.45
CA GLY A 281 4.65 -16.56 -17.74
C GLY A 281 5.86 -16.11 -16.92
N ARG A 282 5.80 -14.93 -16.29
CA ARG A 282 6.90 -14.35 -15.51
C ARG A 282 6.74 -14.55 -14.00
N LEU A 283 5.56 -14.94 -13.54
CA LEU A 283 5.23 -14.97 -12.10
C LEU A 283 6.07 -15.96 -11.31
N ALA A 284 6.35 -17.13 -11.87
CA ALA A 284 7.18 -18.15 -11.21
C ALA A 284 8.61 -17.66 -10.96
N GLU A 285 9.21 -16.98 -11.95
CA GLU A 285 10.55 -16.41 -11.81
C GLU A 285 10.58 -15.28 -10.76
N ILE A 286 9.58 -14.39 -10.80
CA ILE A 286 9.51 -13.27 -9.86
C ILE A 286 9.25 -13.76 -8.44
N GLN A 287 8.36 -14.74 -8.25
CA GLN A 287 8.13 -15.36 -6.94
C GLN A 287 9.42 -15.97 -6.40
N ARG A 288 10.18 -16.71 -7.22
CA ARG A 288 11.47 -17.27 -6.81
C ARG A 288 12.45 -16.20 -6.33
N LYS A 289 12.61 -15.10 -7.08
CA LYS A 289 13.46 -13.96 -6.67
C LYS A 289 13.02 -13.38 -5.31
N ILE A 290 11.71 -13.20 -5.11
CA ILE A 290 11.17 -12.71 -3.85
C ILE A 290 11.45 -13.69 -2.71
N GLU A 291 11.23 -14.99 -2.91
CA GLU A 291 11.50 -16.03 -1.91
C GLU A 291 13.00 -16.10 -1.54
N GLU A 292 13.91 -15.92 -2.51
CA GLU A 292 15.34 -15.84 -2.26
C GLU A 292 15.70 -14.67 -1.32
N HIS A 293 15.13 -13.47 -1.56
CA HIS A 293 15.32 -12.32 -0.67
C HIS A 293 14.68 -12.54 0.71
N LEU A 294 13.44 -13.04 0.75
CA LEU A 294 12.73 -13.29 2.01
C LEU A 294 13.49 -14.30 2.88
N THR A 295 13.91 -15.42 2.30
CA THR A 295 14.56 -16.50 3.05
C THR A 295 15.97 -16.12 3.53
N ALA A 296 16.66 -15.23 2.84
CA ALA A 296 17.97 -14.74 3.28
C ALA A 296 17.92 -13.95 4.60
N PHE A 297 16.84 -13.22 4.85
CA PHE A 297 16.67 -12.44 6.08
C PHE A 297 15.86 -13.18 7.15
N HIS A 298 14.84 -13.93 6.75
CA HIS A 298 13.86 -14.54 7.65
C HIS A 298 14.08 -16.04 7.89
N GLY A 299 15.03 -16.67 7.19
CA GLY A 299 15.05 -18.13 7.12
C GLY A 299 13.73 -18.64 6.54
N MET A 300 13.19 -19.73 7.08
CA MET A 300 11.95 -20.33 6.60
C MET A 300 10.69 -19.81 7.31
N ASP A 301 10.83 -18.79 8.16
CA ASP A 301 9.72 -18.24 8.95
C ASP A 301 8.72 -17.49 8.06
N LEU A 302 9.21 -16.66 7.14
CA LEU A 302 8.40 -15.91 6.19
C LEU A 302 8.62 -16.38 4.75
N GLY A 303 7.54 -16.43 3.98
CA GLY A 303 7.60 -16.70 2.55
C GLY A 303 6.44 -16.02 1.82
N LEU A 304 6.54 -15.95 0.50
CA LEU A 304 5.47 -15.42 -0.35
C LEU A 304 4.68 -16.58 -0.96
N VAL A 305 3.36 -16.47 -0.94
CA VAL A 305 2.48 -17.30 -1.76
C VAL A 305 1.81 -16.41 -2.78
N LEU A 306 1.96 -16.73 -4.06
CA LEU A 306 1.35 -16.00 -5.17
C LEU A 306 0.35 -16.91 -5.89
N ALA A 307 -0.81 -16.36 -6.22
CA ALA A 307 -1.77 -16.98 -7.11
C ALA A 307 -2.25 -15.96 -8.14
N ALA A 308 -2.66 -16.45 -9.31
CA ALA A 308 -3.13 -15.63 -10.41
C ALA A 308 -4.29 -16.36 -11.11
N VAL A 309 -5.37 -15.64 -11.35
CA VAL A 309 -6.51 -16.16 -12.14
C VAL A 309 -6.81 -15.23 -13.30
N PRO A 310 -7.09 -15.77 -14.50
CA PRO A 310 -7.55 -14.96 -15.62
C PRO A 310 -8.94 -14.40 -15.34
N LEU A 311 -9.12 -13.13 -15.66
CA LEU A 311 -10.41 -12.43 -15.71
C LEU A 311 -10.90 -12.35 -17.15
N ARG A 312 -12.10 -12.86 -17.39
CA ARG A 312 -12.79 -12.82 -18.68
C ARG A 312 -13.89 -11.75 -18.67
N PRO A 313 -14.42 -11.33 -19.83
CA PRO A 313 -15.53 -10.36 -19.90
C PRO A 313 -16.71 -10.70 -18.98
N ALA A 314 -17.13 -11.98 -18.94
CA ALA A 314 -18.23 -12.46 -18.11
C ALA A 314 -17.96 -12.32 -16.59
N ASP A 315 -16.70 -12.39 -16.17
CA ASP A 315 -16.31 -12.25 -14.76
C ASP A 315 -16.50 -10.81 -14.24
N LEU A 316 -16.57 -9.84 -15.14
CA LEU A 316 -16.68 -8.41 -14.83
C LEU A 316 -18.13 -7.90 -14.88
N GLN A 317 -19.11 -8.77 -15.13
CA GLN A 317 -20.52 -8.46 -14.95
C GLN A 317 -20.87 -8.40 -13.45
N PRO A 318 -21.96 -7.72 -13.06
CA PRO A 318 -22.46 -7.74 -11.68
C PRO A 318 -22.58 -9.17 -11.13
N GLY A 319 -21.88 -9.45 -10.04
CA GLY A 319 -21.83 -10.78 -9.41
C GLY A 319 -20.85 -11.79 -10.03
N GLY A 320 -20.29 -11.52 -11.22
CA GLY A 320 -19.39 -12.43 -11.93
C GLY A 320 -18.05 -12.70 -11.23
N LEU A 321 -17.56 -11.74 -10.44
CA LEU A 321 -16.27 -11.85 -9.76
C LEU A 321 -16.19 -12.99 -8.73
N ALA A 322 -17.32 -13.46 -8.19
CA ALA A 322 -17.35 -14.48 -7.15
C ALA A 322 -16.57 -15.75 -7.55
N ALA A 323 -16.75 -16.24 -8.78
CA ALA A 323 -16.10 -17.46 -9.26
C ALA A 323 -14.57 -17.31 -9.43
N PRO A 324 -14.02 -16.27 -10.09
CA PRO A 324 -12.59 -15.98 -10.06
C PRO A 324 -12.01 -15.85 -8.65
N LEU A 325 -12.70 -15.15 -7.74
CA LEU A 325 -12.24 -14.97 -6.37
C LEU A 325 -12.15 -16.31 -5.61
N GLN A 326 -13.10 -17.21 -5.83
CA GLN A 326 -13.07 -18.55 -5.27
C GLN A 326 -11.88 -19.36 -5.83
N ARG A 327 -11.70 -19.37 -7.16
CA ARG A 327 -10.56 -20.05 -7.82
C ARG A 327 -9.23 -19.53 -7.28
N LEU A 328 -9.12 -18.22 -7.09
CA LEU A 328 -7.92 -17.57 -6.55
C LEU A 328 -7.64 -18.01 -5.11
N ALA A 329 -8.68 -18.13 -4.28
CA ALA A 329 -8.55 -18.62 -2.91
C ALA A 329 -8.14 -20.11 -2.86
N GLU A 330 -8.68 -20.94 -3.75
CA GLU A 330 -8.32 -22.35 -3.87
C GLU A 330 -6.86 -22.53 -4.31
N GLN A 331 -6.42 -21.78 -5.33
CA GLN A 331 -5.02 -21.79 -5.76
C GLN A 331 -4.07 -21.35 -4.63
N LEU A 332 -4.41 -20.29 -3.89
CA LEU A 332 -3.59 -19.86 -2.74
C LEU A 332 -3.48 -20.94 -1.66
N ARG A 333 -4.58 -21.63 -1.34
CA ARG A 333 -4.57 -22.73 -0.37
C ARG A 333 -3.68 -23.87 -0.85
N ALA A 334 -3.75 -24.23 -2.13
CA ALA A 334 -2.89 -25.25 -2.72
C ALA A 334 -1.41 -24.85 -2.64
N GLN A 335 -1.07 -23.60 -3.01
CA GLN A 335 0.31 -23.11 -2.96
C GLN A 335 0.85 -22.97 -1.53
N LYS A 336 0.02 -22.63 -0.54
CA LYS A 336 0.40 -22.63 0.89
C LYS A 336 0.87 -24.00 1.40
N SER A 337 0.41 -25.10 0.82
CA SER A 337 0.89 -26.45 1.19
C SER A 337 2.28 -26.79 0.61
N ARG A 338 2.76 -25.99 -0.35
CA ARG A 338 4.02 -26.18 -1.08
C ARG A 338 4.95 -24.98 -0.93
N ARG A 339 4.97 -24.36 0.25
CA ARG A 339 5.84 -23.21 0.53
C ARG A 339 7.28 -23.54 0.17
N PHE A 340 7.97 -22.59 -0.46
CA PHE A 340 9.38 -22.69 -0.79
C PHE A 340 9.73 -23.80 -1.81
N ALA A 341 8.75 -24.36 -2.52
CA ALA A 341 8.98 -25.36 -3.56
C ALA A 341 9.80 -24.81 -4.74
N GLY A 342 9.83 -23.49 -4.94
CA GLY A 342 10.61 -22.83 -5.97
C GLY A 342 12.07 -22.55 -5.62
N LEU A 343 12.49 -22.77 -4.37
CA LEU A 343 13.89 -22.59 -3.97
C LEU A 343 14.78 -23.69 -4.55
N SER A 344 16.01 -23.33 -4.91
CA SER A 344 16.98 -24.29 -5.44
C SER A 344 17.44 -25.28 -4.36
N PRO A 345 17.86 -26.51 -4.74
CA PRO A 345 18.40 -27.49 -3.79
C PRO A 345 19.58 -26.95 -2.97
N GLU A 346 20.42 -26.11 -3.56
CA GLU A 346 21.58 -25.50 -2.88
C GLU A 346 21.12 -24.51 -1.81
N LEU A 347 20.07 -23.72 -2.08
CA LEU A 347 19.47 -22.83 -1.09
C LEU A 347 18.78 -23.62 0.01
N TRP A 348 18.02 -24.67 -0.34
CA TRP A 348 17.46 -25.58 0.65
C TRP A 348 18.54 -26.20 1.53
N ALA A 349 19.65 -26.64 0.94
CA ALA A 349 20.80 -27.17 1.66
C ALA A 349 21.42 -26.12 2.58
N ASP A 350 21.70 -24.88 2.13
CA ASP A 350 22.20 -23.82 3.03
C ASP A 350 21.24 -23.54 4.18
N ARG A 351 19.93 -23.52 3.93
CA ARG A 351 18.93 -23.18 4.96
C ARG A 351 18.69 -24.31 5.96
N LEU A 352 18.73 -25.57 5.53
CA LEU A 352 18.61 -26.75 6.40
C LEU A 352 19.92 -27.11 7.10
N LEU A 353 21.06 -26.92 6.43
CA LEU A 353 22.41 -27.22 6.89
C LEU A 353 23.12 -26.03 7.53
N ARG A 354 22.40 -24.94 7.85
CA ARG A 354 22.79 -24.03 8.94
C ARG A 354 22.65 -24.77 10.28
N THR A 355 23.32 -25.91 10.36
CA THR A 355 23.71 -26.61 11.58
C THR A 355 24.48 -25.61 12.42
N GLN A 356 24.11 -25.60 13.71
CA GLN A 356 24.85 -24.96 14.79
C GLN A 356 26.34 -24.99 14.49
N PRO A 357 27.07 -23.86 14.67
CA PRO A 357 28.52 -23.89 14.60
C PRO A 357 28.98 -25.07 15.45
N GLY A 358 29.58 -26.06 14.79
CA GLY A 358 30.17 -27.20 15.49
C GLY A 358 31.02 -26.63 16.60
N THR A 359 30.96 -27.26 17.77
CA THR A 359 31.78 -26.94 18.94
C THR A 359 33.24 -26.80 18.52
N VAL A 360 33.67 -25.59 18.16
CA VAL A 360 35.03 -25.24 17.81
C VAL A 360 35.35 -23.92 18.49
N ALA A 361 36.35 -24.03 19.34
CA ALA A 361 36.80 -23.08 20.33
C ALA A 361 37.16 -21.69 19.77
N SER A 362 37.13 -20.71 20.70
CA SER A 362 37.77 -19.38 20.68
C SER A 362 36.96 -18.14 20.26
N GLY A 363 35.63 -18.21 20.19
CA GLY A 363 34.77 -17.02 20.19
C GLY A 363 33.49 -17.30 20.97
N ALA A 364 33.02 -16.36 21.80
CA ALA A 364 31.79 -16.54 22.59
C ALA A 364 30.56 -16.52 21.65
N TRP A 365 30.30 -17.64 20.98
CA TRP A 365 29.03 -17.88 20.31
C TRP A 365 27.91 -17.92 21.35
N THR A 366 26.81 -17.28 21.05
CA THR A 366 25.68 -17.15 21.95
C THR A 366 24.38 -17.09 21.14
N ASP A 367 23.24 -17.28 21.80
CA ASP A 367 21.91 -17.08 21.22
C ASP A 367 21.38 -15.67 21.52
N CYS A 368 20.56 -15.16 20.60
CA CYS A 368 19.73 -13.99 20.86
C CYS A 368 18.56 -14.37 21.76
N SER A 369 18.43 -13.70 22.90
CA SER A 369 17.35 -13.93 23.88
C SER A 369 15.94 -13.70 23.36
N ILE A 370 15.79 -13.06 22.18
CA ILE A 370 14.49 -12.70 21.60
C ILE A 370 14.07 -13.66 20.49
N CYS A 371 14.93 -13.88 19.48
CA CYS A 371 14.61 -14.71 18.31
C CYS A 371 15.34 -16.06 18.27
N GLY A 372 16.17 -16.37 19.26
CA GLY A 372 16.89 -17.64 19.37
C GLY A 372 18.00 -17.87 18.33
N GLN A 373 18.28 -16.90 17.45
CA GLN A 373 19.36 -17.04 16.46
C GLN A 373 20.74 -17.03 17.14
N VAL A 374 21.61 -17.95 16.72
CA VAL A 374 22.97 -18.13 17.25
C VAL A 374 23.97 -17.32 16.42
N GLY A 375 24.76 -16.48 17.08
CA GLY A 375 25.75 -15.59 16.47
C GLY A 375 26.94 -15.31 17.40
N ARG A 376 27.93 -14.58 16.91
CA ARG A 376 29.12 -14.19 17.67
C ARG A 376 28.84 -12.96 18.53
N MET A 377 29.15 -13.06 19.82
CA MET A 377 29.09 -11.92 20.75
C MET A 377 30.04 -10.80 20.32
N GLY A 378 29.58 -9.56 20.36
CA GLY A 378 30.31 -8.36 19.94
C GLY A 378 30.23 -8.04 18.44
N TYR A 379 29.71 -8.95 17.62
CA TYR A 379 29.57 -8.77 16.17
C TYR A 379 28.11 -8.84 15.71
N GLU A 380 27.48 -10.01 15.86
CA GLU A 380 26.09 -10.23 15.42
C GLU A 380 25.11 -10.10 16.59
N ILE A 381 25.60 -10.42 17.79
CA ILE A 381 24.87 -10.34 19.05
C ILE A 381 25.57 -9.35 19.96
N HIS A 382 24.79 -8.46 20.55
CA HIS A 382 25.26 -7.41 21.43
C HIS A 382 24.56 -7.53 22.79
N GLU A 383 25.26 -7.10 23.83
CA GLU A 383 24.66 -6.90 25.14
C GLU A 383 23.74 -5.68 25.10
N ALA A 384 22.49 -5.86 25.52
CA ALA A 384 21.46 -4.85 25.55
C ALA A 384 21.09 -4.51 27.00
N THR A 385 20.16 -3.58 27.17
CA THR A 385 19.63 -3.22 28.49
C THR A 385 19.14 -4.44 29.27
N GLN A 386 19.29 -4.41 30.60
CA GLN A 386 18.91 -5.48 31.52
C GLN A 386 19.72 -6.80 31.34
N GLY A 387 20.92 -6.74 30.75
CA GLY A 387 21.79 -7.92 30.57
C GLY A 387 21.29 -8.91 29.52
N LEU A 388 20.30 -8.51 28.69
CA LEU A 388 19.80 -9.35 27.60
C LEU A 388 20.76 -9.33 26.41
N ARG A 389 20.89 -10.46 25.71
CA ARG A 389 21.71 -10.56 24.51
C ARG A 389 20.81 -10.49 23.27
N LYS A 390 20.98 -9.46 22.45
CA LYS A 390 20.11 -9.22 21.29
C LYS A 390 20.90 -9.16 20.00
N CYS A 391 20.38 -9.78 18.94
CA CYS A 391 20.98 -9.67 17.63
C CYS A 391 20.66 -8.32 16.96
N ARG A 392 21.50 -7.91 16.01
CA ARG A 392 21.33 -6.65 15.23
C ARG A 392 19.94 -6.53 14.59
N ARG A 393 19.37 -7.63 14.09
CA ARG A 393 18.00 -7.69 13.55
C ARG A 393 16.94 -7.30 14.59
N CYS A 394 16.93 -7.96 15.75
CA CYS A 394 15.97 -7.68 16.82
C CYS A 394 16.11 -6.27 17.38
N LEU A 395 17.34 -5.78 17.54
CA LEU A 395 17.61 -4.40 17.95
C LEU A 395 17.03 -3.40 16.94
N SER A 396 17.17 -3.69 15.64
CA SER A 396 16.61 -2.82 14.59
C SER A 396 15.07 -2.74 14.63
N PHE A 397 14.37 -3.82 15.00
CA PHE A 397 12.92 -3.78 15.20
C PHE A 397 12.53 -2.98 16.43
N GLU A 398 13.23 -3.13 17.56
CA GLU A 398 12.95 -2.32 18.75
C GLU A 398 13.14 -0.82 18.47
N GLU A 399 14.17 -0.48 17.69
CA GLU A 399 14.43 0.88 17.27
C GLU A 399 13.34 1.40 16.31
N LEU A 400 12.93 0.62 15.30
CA LEU A 400 11.79 0.97 14.45
C LEU A 400 10.52 1.19 15.28
N GLY A 401 10.27 0.30 16.24
CA GLY A 401 9.18 0.41 17.18
C GLY A 401 9.26 1.69 17.99
N ARG A 402 10.44 2.14 18.41
CA ARG A 402 10.60 3.43 19.08
C ARG A 402 10.32 4.62 18.14
N GLN A 403 10.89 4.60 16.94
CA GLN A 403 10.84 5.69 15.96
C GLN A 403 9.44 5.95 15.40
N VAL A 404 8.61 4.92 15.18
CA VAL A 404 7.29 5.10 14.57
C VAL A 404 6.36 6.00 15.38
N LEU A 405 6.56 6.11 16.70
CA LEU A 405 5.75 6.98 17.55
C LEU A 405 5.82 8.45 17.15
N ASP A 406 6.96 8.87 16.59
CA ASP A 406 7.18 10.24 16.12
C ASP A 406 6.97 10.39 14.59
N ALA A 407 6.92 9.27 13.85
CA ALA A 407 6.94 9.27 12.40
C ALA A 407 5.63 9.76 11.77
N SER A 408 5.64 10.96 11.19
CA SER A 408 4.51 11.56 10.45
C SER A 408 4.52 11.21 8.96
N ALA A 409 5.68 10.83 8.41
CA ALA A 409 5.80 10.38 7.03
C ALA A 409 6.86 9.28 6.88
N VAL A 410 6.71 8.48 5.82
CA VAL A 410 7.69 7.47 5.39
C VAL A 410 7.98 7.68 3.90
N ALA A 411 9.21 8.06 3.55
CA ALA A 411 9.64 8.15 2.16
C ALA A 411 10.28 6.84 1.71
N TRP A 412 9.78 6.30 0.60
CA TRP A 412 10.31 5.15 -0.10
C TRP A 412 11.17 5.64 -1.26
N LEU A 413 12.49 5.60 -1.10
CA LEU A 413 13.41 5.97 -2.17
C LEU A 413 13.59 4.78 -3.10
N TRP A 414 13.31 4.98 -4.37
CA TRP A 414 13.48 3.96 -5.40
C TRP A 414 14.92 3.89 -5.86
N LEU A 415 15.56 2.75 -5.62
CA LEU A 415 16.92 2.50 -6.08
C LEU A 415 16.84 2.01 -7.54
N GLY A 416 17.47 2.72 -8.47
CA GLY A 416 17.26 2.50 -9.90
C GLY A 416 17.82 1.21 -10.49
N GLY A 417 17.22 0.74 -11.60
CA GLY A 417 17.61 -0.46 -12.37
C GLY A 417 17.13 -1.79 -11.77
N ASP A 418 17.49 -2.94 -12.35
CA ASP A 418 17.33 -4.28 -11.73
C ASP A 418 18.36 -4.51 -10.60
N ARG A 419 18.75 -3.42 -9.91
CA ARG A 419 19.76 -3.40 -8.86
C ARG A 419 19.19 -3.82 -7.51
N SER A 420 18.21 -4.72 -7.51
CA SER A 420 17.91 -5.44 -6.28
C SER A 420 19.21 -6.10 -5.82
N PRO A 421 19.73 -5.73 -4.64
CA PRO A 421 20.92 -6.38 -4.11
C PRO A 421 20.69 -7.89 -4.13
N PRO A 422 21.66 -8.69 -4.57
CA PRO A 422 21.50 -10.14 -4.63
C PRO A 422 21.18 -10.68 -3.23
N ALA A 423 20.55 -11.86 -3.15
CA ALA A 423 20.07 -12.39 -1.86
C ALA A 423 21.17 -12.48 -0.77
N HIS A 424 22.44 -12.60 -1.14
CA HIS A 424 23.58 -12.60 -0.20
C HIS A 424 23.92 -11.22 0.41
N PHE A 425 23.34 -10.14 -0.10
CA PHE A 425 23.46 -8.79 0.49
C PHE A 425 22.86 -8.74 1.90
N VAL A 426 21.78 -9.50 2.12
CA VAL A 426 21.14 -9.63 3.42
C VAL A 426 21.46 -10.95 4.07
N THR A 427 21.51 -10.93 5.40
CA THR A 427 21.67 -12.12 6.23
C THR A 427 20.57 -12.17 7.27
N SER A 428 20.50 -13.27 8.01
CA SER A 428 19.63 -13.44 9.15
C SER A 428 19.85 -12.38 10.26
N PHE A 429 20.98 -11.67 10.26
CA PHE A 429 21.33 -10.63 11.23
C PHE A 429 21.23 -9.21 10.70
N SER A 430 20.88 -9.02 9.43
CA SER A 430 20.69 -7.70 8.85
C SER A 430 19.57 -6.92 9.57
N THR A 431 19.54 -5.62 9.37
CA THR A 431 18.51 -4.70 9.86
C THR A 431 17.26 -4.74 8.98
N TRP A 432 16.14 -4.28 9.52
CA TRP A 432 14.89 -4.18 8.77
C TRP A 432 15.01 -3.28 7.51
N VAL A 433 15.88 -2.26 7.54
CA VAL A 433 16.15 -1.38 6.40
C VAL A 433 16.84 -2.15 5.27
N GLU A 434 17.91 -2.88 5.59
CA GLU A 434 18.64 -3.71 4.62
C GLU A 434 17.73 -4.79 4.01
N ALA A 435 16.79 -5.33 4.79
CA ALA A 435 15.79 -6.28 4.28
C ALA A 435 14.86 -5.66 3.21
N ILE A 436 14.47 -4.39 3.38
CA ILE A 436 13.66 -3.66 2.40
C ILE A 436 14.52 -3.23 1.20
N GLU A 437 15.79 -2.89 1.43
CA GLU A 437 16.74 -2.57 0.35
C GLU A 437 16.99 -3.74 -0.59
N ALA A 438 16.90 -4.99 -0.13
CA ALA A 438 16.94 -6.17 -0.99
C ALA A 438 15.88 -6.12 -2.11
N PHE A 439 14.74 -5.49 -1.84
CA PHE A 439 13.69 -5.23 -2.82
C PHE A 439 13.92 -3.95 -3.61
N GLY A 440 15.10 -3.32 -3.56
CA GLY A 440 15.43 -2.11 -4.32
C GLY A 440 14.73 -0.85 -3.80
N LEU A 441 14.42 -0.78 -2.50
CA LEU A 441 13.76 0.37 -1.86
C LEU A 441 14.52 0.78 -0.59
N ARG A 442 14.71 2.08 -0.38
CA ARG A 442 15.25 2.61 0.88
C ARG A 442 14.15 3.39 1.62
N PRO A 443 13.66 2.90 2.77
CA PRO A 443 12.72 3.65 3.60
C PRO A 443 13.46 4.71 4.45
N VAL A 444 12.88 5.91 4.54
CA VAL A 444 13.33 6.99 5.42
C VAL A 444 12.13 7.55 6.19
N LEU A 445 12.19 7.57 7.51
CA LEU A 445 11.11 8.08 8.36
C LEU A 445 11.29 9.58 8.61
N PHE A 446 10.20 10.32 8.73
CA PHE A 446 10.21 11.74 9.06
C PHE A 446 9.26 12.05 10.22
N ASP A 447 9.68 12.93 11.12
CA ASP A 447 8.87 13.39 12.25
C ASP A 447 7.77 14.38 11.81
N SER A 448 6.94 14.86 12.76
CA SER A 448 5.88 15.86 12.49
C SER A 448 6.39 17.23 12.08
N GLY A 449 7.69 17.48 12.22
CA GLY A 449 8.39 18.67 11.73
C GLY A 449 9.10 18.42 10.40
N GLY A 450 8.92 17.28 9.74
CA GLY A 450 9.59 16.97 8.47
C GLY A 450 11.10 16.72 8.60
N ARG A 451 11.61 16.44 9.81
CA ARG A 451 13.01 16.06 10.04
C ARG A 451 13.16 14.54 9.95
N PRO A 452 14.24 14.03 9.36
CA PRO A 452 14.46 12.58 9.28
C PRO A 452 14.66 11.97 10.67
N ILE A 453 14.13 10.77 10.86
CA ILE A 453 14.29 9.96 12.07
C ILE A 453 15.21 8.79 11.72
N GLY A 454 16.30 8.63 12.49
CA GLY A 454 17.31 7.61 12.21
C GLY A 454 18.30 8.08 11.14
N ASP A 455 18.76 7.18 10.29
CA ASP A 455 19.75 7.48 9.25
C ASP A 455 19.10 8.21 8.05
N PRO A 456 19.44 9.49 7.80
CA PRO A 456 18.87 10.29 6.71
C PRO A 456 19.57 10.06 5.37
N SER A 457 20.49 9.09 5.28
CA SER A 457 21.29 8.88 4.08
C SER A 457 20.41 8.56 2.87
N ILE A 458 20.71 9.25 1.77
CA ILE A 458 20.09 9.02 0.47
C ILE A 458 21.13 8.30 -0.38
N PRO A 459 20.88 7.03 -0.75
CA PRO A 459 21.78 6.31 -1.65
C PRO A 459 21.95 7.05 -2.98
N SER A 460 23.17 7.08 -3.51
CA SER A 460 23.52 7.80 -4.75
C SER A 460 22.77 7.32 -5.99
N GLY A 461 22.16 6.13 -5.96
CA GLY A 461 21.33 5.57 -7.02
C GLY A 461 19.82 5.80 -6.87
N ALA A 462 19.37 6.63 -5.92
CA ALA A 462 17.95 6.94 -5.76
C ALA A 462 17.42 7.73 -6.97
N GLN A 463 16.32 7.26 -7.56
CA GLN A 463 15.71 7.86 -8.76
C GLN A 463 14.55 8.80 -8.45
N TRP A 464 13.68 8.40 -7.53
CA TRP A 464 12.52 9.17 -7.09
C TRP A 464 12.06 8.67 -5.70
N ALA A 465 11.16 9.42 -5.07
CA ALA A 465 10.64 9.11 -3.75
C ALA A 465 9.10 9.04 -3.73
N LEU A 466 8.56 7.94 -3.20
CA LEU A 466 7.16 7.85 -2.84
C LEU A 466 7.01 8.14 -1.34
N VAL A 467 6.37 9.24 -0.98
CA VAL A 467 6.19 9.67 0.41
C VAL A 467 4.79 9.32 0.89
N TRP A 468 4.74 8.49 1.92
CA TRP A 468 3.53 8.18 2.65
C TRP A 468 3.29 9.24 3.71
N ALA A 469 2.21 10.00 3.55
CA ALA A 469 1.72 10.91 4.56
C ALA A 469 0.88 10.10 5.57
N VAL A 470 1.45 9.86 6.76
CA VAL A 470 0.88 8.99 7.79
C VAL A 470 -0.08 9.74 8.71
N GLY A 471 0.13 11.04 8.90
CA GLY A 471 -0.76 11.92 9.64
C GLY A 471 -1.10 13.18 8.84
N SER A 472 -2.14 13.89 9.27
CA SER A 472 -2.60 15.14 8.63
C SER A 472 -1.49 16.19 8.51
N ARG A 473 -0.57 16.28 9.49
CA ARG A 473 0.58 17.20 9.43
C ARG A 473 1.56 16.95 8.28
N ALA A 474 1.65 15.73 7.75
CA ALA A 474 2.52 15.46 6.60
C ALA A 474 2.02 16.10 5.29
N TRP A 475 0.80 16.63 5.31
CA TRP A 475 0.19 17.38 4.23
C TRP A 475 0.36 18.89 4.33
N ASP A 476 0.93 19.38 5.44
CA ASP A 476 1.28 20.79 5.58
C ASP A 476 2.36 21.15 4.53
N PRO A 477 2.15 22.19 3.71
CA PRO A 477 3.09 22.59 2.67
C PRO A 477 4.52 22.88 3.19
N ASP A 478 4.67 23.37 4.41
CA ASP A 478 5.97 23.68 5.00
C ASP A 478 6.73 22.40 5.36
N ILE A 479 6.00 21.43 5.91
CA ILE A 479 6.50 20.10 6.23
C ILE A 479 6.88 19.36 4.95
N GLN A 480 6.03 19.39 3.91
CA GLN A 480 6.35 18.83 2.60
C GLN A 480 7.61 19.45 2.03
N ARG A 481 7.73 20.80 2.04
CA ARG A 481 8.94 21.50 1.59
C ARG A 481 10.18 21.09 2.39
N GLN A 482 10.05 20.80 3.67
CA GLN A 482 11.17 20.32 4.48
C GLN A 482 11.59 18.90 4.12
N ILE A 483 10.63 17.99 3.95
CA ILE A 483 10.89 16.62 3.48
C ILE A 483 11.58 16.66 2.11
N ILE A 484 11.07 17.43 1.16
CA ILE A 484 11.66 17.57 -0.19
C ILE A 484 13.09 18.13 -0.15
N ARG A 485 13.37 19.09 0.74
CA ARG A 485 14.75 19.59 0.97
C ARG A 485 15.68 18.46 1.42
N HIS A 486 15.24 17.63 2.35
CA HIS A 486 16.02 16.46 2.79
C HIS A 486 16.21 15.45 1.66
N LEU A 487 15.20 15.26 0.80
CA LEU A 487 15.26 14.41 -0.40
C LEU A 487 16.18 14.95 -1.51
N LYS A 488 16.90 16.07 -1.29
CA LYS A 488 17.87 16.68 -2.22
C LYS A 488 17.29 16.95 -3.62
N GLY A 489 15.98 17.20 -3.72
CA GLY A 489 15.31 17.47 -4.98
C GLY A 489 15.10 16.24 -5.89
N LEU A 490 15.11 15.03 -5.35
CA LEU A 490 14.58 13.89 -6.09
C LEU A 490 13.12 14.17 -6.53
N PRO A 491 12.71 13.69 -7.72
CA PRO A 491 11.29 13.60 -8.06
C PRO A 491 10.53 12.90 -6.93
N ALA A 492 9.38 13.44 -6.55
CA ALA A 492 8.66 12.95 -5.38
C ALA A 492 7.15 13.00 -5.55
N ALA A 493 6.47 12.14 -4.80
CA ALA A 493 5.02 12.07 -4.73
C ALA A 493 4.56 11.89 -3.28
N PHE A 494 3.44 12.48 -2.90
CA PHE A 494 2.82 12.28 -1.57
C PHE A 494 1.50 11.52 -1.72
N ILE A 495 1.30 10.47 -0.93
CA ILE A 495 0.06 9.67 -0.89
C ILE A 495 -0.41 9.49 0.56
N PRO A 496 -1.72 9.59 0.85
CA PRO A 496 -2.23 9.34 2.19
C PRO A 496 -2.11 7.84 2.49
N ARG A 497 -1.40 7.53 3.58
CA ARG A 497 -1.25 6.15 4.05
C ARG A 497 -1.28 6.15 5.57
N PHE A 498 -2.47 5.97 6.11
CA PHE A 498 -2.65 5.81 7.55
C PHE A 498 -2.03 4.48 7.99
N LEU A 499 -0.81 4.54 8.53
CA LEU A 499 -0.24 3.42 9.27
C LEU A 499 -1.11 3.18 10.50
N LEU A 500 -1.19 1.94 10.97
CA LEU A 500 -1.82 1.59 12.25
C LEU A 500 -1.06 2.25 13.40
N ARG A 501 -1.30 3.55 13.62
CA ARG A 501 -0.88 4.32 14.78
C ARG A 501 -1.82 4.01 15.94
N TYR A 502 -1.75 2.81 16.48
CA TYR A 502 -2.48 2.50 17.71
C TYR A 502 -1.58 1.81 18.72
N ALA A 503 -0.55 2.55 19.14
CA ALA A 503 -0.13 2.53 20.52
C ALA A 503 -0.21 3.99 20.98
N PRO A 504 -1.35 4.44 21.55
CA PRO A 504 -1.46 5.79 22.08
C PRO A 504 -0.33 6.02 23.09
N ARG A 505 0.22 7.24 23.10
CA ARG A 505 1.15 7.63 24.16
C ARG A 505 0.30 7.82 25.40
N VAL A 506 0.56 7.06 26.45
CA VAL A 506 -0.02 7.32 27.77
C VAL A 506 0.38 8.74 28.17
N THR A 507 -0.61 9.61 28.26
CA THR A 507 -0.44 11.00 28.72
C THR A 507 -0.54 11.07 30.24
N GLN A 508 -0.17 12.22 30.82
CA GLN A 508 -0.42 12.47 32.24
C GLN A 508 -1.92 12.40 32.55
N GLU A 509 -2.77 12.89 31.66
CA GLU A 509 -4.23 12.85 31.79
C GLU A 509 -4.76 11.40 31.78
N ASP A 510 -4.26 10.54 30.89
CA ASP A 510 -4.62 9.12 30.87
C ASP A 510 -4.23 8.44 32.18
N THR A 511 -3.06 8.78 32.72
CA THR A 511 -2.59 8.25 34.01
C THR A 511 -3.47 8.71 35.17
N GLU A 512 -3.93 9.96 35.13
CA GLU A 512 -4.84 10.51 36.14
C GLU A 512 -6.25 9.91 36.04
N GLN A 513 -6.78 9.73 34.82
CA GLN A 513 -8.06 9.06 34.60
C GLN A 513 -8.01 7.59 35.06
N PHE A 514 -6.94 6.88 34.71
CA PHE A 514 -6.70 5.52 35.15
C PHE A 514 -6.67 5.40 36.68
N ARG A 515 -5.92 6.31 37.35
CA ARG A 515 -5.87 6.38 38.82
C ARG A 515 -7.25 6.60 39.43
N LYS A 516 -8.03 7.56 38.90
CA LYS A 516 -9.39 7.86 39.37
C LYS A 516 -10.34 6.68 39.26
N ARG A 517 -10.17 5.78 38.27
CA ARG A 517 -11.02 4.58 38.12
C ARG A 517 -10.77 3.57 39.22
N TYR A 518 -9.51 3.30 39.58
CA TYR A 518 -9.17 2.41 40.68
C TYR A 518 -9.64 2.97 42.02
N GLU A 519 -9.46 4.28 42.24
CA GLU A 519 -9.99 4.99 43.41
C GLU A 519 -11.53 4.88 43.49
N ALA A 520 -12.24 5.05 42.36
CA ALA A 520 -13.70 4.94 42.31
C ALA A 520 -14.22 3.50 42.52
N ARG A 521 -13.42 2.48 42.18
CA ARG A 521 -13.76 1.05 42.38
C ARG A 521 -13.33 0.52 43.75
N GLY A 522 -12.57 1.30 44.54
CA GLY A 522 -12.02 0.85 45.81
C GLY A 522 -10.96 -0.24 45.66
N GLU A 523 -10.33 -0.33 44.49
CA GLU A 523 -9.29 -1.32 44.17
C GLU A 523 -7.90 -0.74 44.49
N GLU A 524 -6.98 -1.57 44.97
CA GLU A 524 -5.58 -1.16 45.17
C GLU A 524 -4.88 -0.88 43.83
N MET A 525 -4.00 0.11 43.84
CA MET A 525 -3.24 0.46 42.64
C MET A 525 -2.30 -0.69 42.25
N PRO A 526 -2.38 -1.22 41.03
CA PRO A 526 -1.47 -2.25 40.55
C PRO A 526 0.02 -1.85 40.62
N GLU A 527 0.91 -2.82 40.87
CA GLU A 527 2.35 -2.60 41.00
C GLU A 527 2.96 -2.04 39.71
N VAL A 528 4.00 -1.19 39.84
CA VAL A 528 4.68 -0.58 38.71
C VAL A 528 5.24 -1.66 37.77
N GLY A 529 4.78 -1.65 36.52
CA GLY A 529 5.18 -2.60 35.47
C GLY A 529 4.31 -3.85 35.35
N SER A 530 3.25 -3.98 36.16
CA SER A 530 2.28 -5.09 36.08
C SER A 530 1.16 -4.88 35.05
N ILE A 531 0.96 -3.63 34.61
CA ILE A 531 -0.10 -3.21 33.68
C ILE A 531 0.50 -2.99 32.29
N ARG A 532 -0.23 -3.38 31.25
CA ARG A 532 0.18 -3.14 29.87
C ARG A 532 -0.27 -1.75 29.42
N ASP A 533 0.53 -1.04 28.61
CA ASP A 533 0.26 0.36 28.18
C ASP A 533 -1.18 0.60 27.69
N PHE A 534 -1.81 -0.41 27.07
CA PHE A 534 -3.18 -0.35 26.55
C PHE A 534 -4.27 -0.49 27.62
N GLU A 535 -4.02 -1.17 28.73
CA GLU A 535 -4.98 -1.26 29.85
C GLU A 535 -5.15 0.12 30.53
N ILE A 536 -4.15 1.01 30.43
CA ILE A 536 -4.26 2.40 30.87
C ILE A 536 -5.21 3.22 29.97
N LEU A 537 -5.33 2.81 28.71
CA LEU A 537 -6.04 3.55 27.65
C LEU A 537 -7.46 3.03 27.38
N GLU A 538 -7.82 1.86 27.91
CA GLU A 538 -9.20 1.35 27.87
C GLU A 538 -10.07 2.23 28.78
N GLY A 539 -10.93 3.05 28.18
CA GLY A 539 -11.83 4.00 28.85
C GLY A 539 -12.87 3.36 29.74
#